data_AF-W3X5Q1-F1
#
_entry.id   AF-W3X5Q1-F1
#
_cell.length_a   1.000
_cell.length_b   1.000
_cell.length_c   1.000
_cell.angle_alpha   90.00
_cell.angle_beta   90.00
_cell.angle_gamma   90.00
#
_symmetry.space_group_name_H-M   'P 1'
#
loop_
_entity.id
_entity.type
_entity.pdbx_description
1 polymer ?
#
loop_
_entity_poly.entity_id
_entity_poly.type
_entity_poly.pdbx_seq_one_letter_code
_entity_poly.pdbx_strand_id
1 'polypeptide(L)'
;MSTYYELRMLNKMSEYTINKNAQNMLRSHDEWKSGIIDESELGRRVRMSRENRAAVIQTMVKIASIMQKKPEESKYVLNIIEMCGEIVSIADKPLSDGGFPFFMKLPLEVRRRILELCLYSREYYYKARVLTHLHKKTDCSCPKDSRSLILMPHIGALATVSKHFNHEVLQCLYNTSTISFQCACEMGASLRSSAFFRNHVHKILFHWWGPNADKDIKELRNCSVEDLTVVVAKTTMKEPTKREKLIRESFARLVAKASFPEALGFEELSSLRGLKSVHVMLANRRRVTELCSMEDQAGLQRWLKKRIVGNSEGGNSEGDD
;
A
#
# COMPACT_ATOMS: atom_id res chain seq x y z
N MET A 1 10.73 16.51 -44.86
CA MET A 1 10.14 16.94 -43.56
C MET A 1 11.27 17.06 -42.57
N SER A 2 11.29 18.10 -41.74
CA SER A 2 12.31 18.21 -40.69
C SER A 2 11.95 17.35 -39.48
N THR A 3 12.93 16.64 -38.95
CA THR A 3 12.80 15.74 -37.79
C THR A 3 12.92 16.52 -36.47
N TYR A 4 12.47 15.95 -35.35
CA TYR A 4 12.76 16.50 -34.01
C TYR A 4 14.26 16.69 -33.81
N TYR A 5 15.10 15.78 -34.32
CA TYR A 5 16.55 15.90 -34.25
C TYR A 5 17.08 17.16 -34.97
N GLU A 6 16.61 17.43 -36.20
CA GLU A 6 16.97 18.65 -36.94
C GLU A 6 16.52 19.91 -36.20
N LEU A 7 15.28 19.94 -35.71
CA LEU A 7 14.75 21.08 -34.94
C LEU A 7 15.53 21.32 -33.64
N ARG A 8 16.05 20.26 -33.03
CA ARG A 8 16.91 20.33 -31.84
C ARG A 8 18.30 20.87 -32.19
N MET A 9 18.90 20.43 -33.29
CA MET A 9 20.20 20.94 -33.76
C MET A 9 20.16 22.42 -34.13
N LEU A 10 19.04 22.87 -34.70
CA LEU A 10 18.79 24.28 -34.98
C LEU A 10 18.34 25.10 -33.76
N ASN A 11 18.35 24.49 -32.56
CA ASN A 11 17.93 25.09 -31.29
C ASN A 11 16.50 25.68 -31.27
N LYS A 12 15.63 25.25 -32.20
CA LYS A 12 14.26 25.75 -32.33
C LYS A 12 13.39 25.40 -31.12
N MET A 13 13.70 24.30 -30.44
CA MET A 13 13.01 23.87 -29.21
C MET A 13 13.12 24.93 -28.09
N SER A 14 14.32 25.50 -27.92
CA SER A 14 14.59 26.52 -26.92
C SER A 14 14.07 27.88 -27.37
N GLU A 15 14.28 28.22 -28.64
CA GLU A 15 13.83 29.48 -29.23
C GLU A 15 12.30 29.65 -29.13
N TYR A 16 11.54 28.58 -29.40
CA TYR A 16 10.09 28.58 -29.28
C TYR A 16 9.59 28.24 -27.88
N THR A 17 10.51 28.08 -26.92
CA THR A 17 10.21 27.75 -25.52
C THR A 17 9.21 26.59 -25.40
N ILE A 18 9.44 25.51 -26.16
CA ILE A 18 8.58 24.32 -26.16
C ILE A 18 8.81 23.58 -24.84
N ASN A 19 7.73 23.19 -24.16
CA ASN A 19 7.84 22.54 -22.85
C ASN A 19 8.46 21.12 -22.98
N LYS A 20 9.00 20.59 -21.86
CA LYS A 20 9.68 19.29 -21.86
C LYS A 20 8.79 18.12 -22.31
N ASN A 21 7.52 18.13 -21.93
CA ASN A 21 6.59 17.05 -22.29
C ASN A 21 6.33 17.03 -23.80
N ALA A 22 6.13 18.19 -24.43
CA ALA A 22 5.98 18.32 -25.87
C ALA A 22 7.27 17.94 -26.60
N GLN A 23 8.44 18.33 -26.09
CA GLN A 23 9.73 17.86 -26.65
C GLN A 23 9.87 16.34 -26.60
N ASN A 24 9.44 15.70 -25.50
CA ASN A 24 9.44 14.23 -25.39
C ASN A 24 8.44 13.58 -26.37
N MET A 25 7.30 14.21 -26.60
CA MET A 25 6.31 13.72 -27.57
C MET A 25 6.80 13.86 -29.01
N LEU A 26 7.42 14.99 -29.38
CA LEU A 26 8.03 15.19 -30.69
C LEU A 26 9.19 14.20 -30.92
N ARG A 27 9.97 13.88 -29.89
CA ARG A 27 10.96 12.80 -29.96
C ARG A 27 10.31 11.43 -30.17
N SER A 28 9.23 11.13 -29.44
CA SER A 28 8.50 9.87 -29.60
C SER A 28 7.92 9.72 -31.01
N HIS A 29 7.55 10.83 -31.66
CA HIS A 29 7.12 10.85 -33.06
C HIS A 29 8.25 10.47 -34.03
N ASP A 30 9.46 11.00 -33.84
CA ASP A 30 10.65 10.55 -34.59
C ASP A 30 10.97 9.06 -34.33
N GLU A 31 10.86 8.59 -33.08
CA GLU A 31 11.01 7.18 -32.71
C GLU A 31 10.00 6.29 -33.45
N TRP A 32 8.77 6.76 -33.64
CA TRP A 32 7.75 6.06 -34.41
C TRP A 32 8.07 6.05 -35.91
N LYS A 33 8.43 7.19 -36.50
CA LYS A 33 8.81 7.28 -37.92
C LYS A 33 10.04 6.42 -38.26
N SER A 34 10.94 6.24 -37.29
CA SER A 34 12.12 5.36 -37.41
C SER A 34 11.85 3.89 -37.09
N GLY A 35 10.62 3.54 -36.68
CA GLY A 35 10.22 2.17 -36.37
C GLY A 35 10.72 1.64 -35.02
N ILE A 36 11.26 2.50 -34.15
CA ILE A 36 11.71 2.13 -32.80
C ILE A 36 10.52 1.82 -31.90
N ILE A 37 9.45 2.61 -32.02
CA ILE A 37 8.17 2.37 -31.35
C ILE A 37 7.06 2.17 -32.39
N ASP A 38 6.05 1.38 -32.03
CA ASP A 38 4.88 1.21 -32.88
C ASP A 38 3.89 2.38 -32.74
N GLU A 39 2.94 2.46 -33.68
CA GLU A 39 1.89 3.49 -33.69
C GLU A 39 1.03 3.41 -32.41
N SER A 40 0.80 2.20 -31.90
CA SER A 40 0.00 1.93 -30.70
C SER A 40 0.61 2.54 -29.44
N GLU A 41 1.92 2.40 -29.25
CA GLU A 41 2.67 2.93 -28.12
C GLU A 41 2.73 4.45 -28.16
N LEU A 42 2.97 5.06 -29.33
CA LEU A 42 2.90 6.51 -29.48
C LEU A 42 1.50 7.05 -29.08
N GLY A 43 0.44 6.43 -29.59
CA GLY A 43 -0.93 6.77 -29.23
C GLY A 43 -1.23 6.56 -27.73
N ARG A 44 -0.68 5.50 -27.12
CA ARG A 44 -0.85 5.20 -25.69
C ARG A 44 -0.22 6.28 -24.81
N ARG A 45 0.97 6.78 -25.15
CA ARG A 45 1.65 7.87 -24.41
C ARG A 45 0.81 9.15 -24.34
N VAL A 46 -0.02 9.40 -25.35
CA VAL A 46 -0.96 10.54 -25.38
C VAL A 46 -2.27 10.21 -24.66
N ARG A 47 -2.87 9.04 -24.90
CA ARG A 47 -4.16 8.64 -24.30
C ARG A 47 -4.08 8.49 -22.78
N MET A 48 -2.96 7.99 -22.28
CA MET A 48 -2.78 7.66 -20.86
C MET A 48 -2.26 8.82 -20.00
N SER A 49 -1.75 9.90 -20.60
CA SER A 49 -1.30 11.10 -19.87
C SER A 49 -2.00 12.35 -20.37
N ARG A 50 -2.81 12.95 -19.49
CA ARG A 50 -3.49 14.23 -19.77
C ARG A 50 -2.48 15.35 -20.00
N GLU A 51 -1.36 15.30 -19.29
CA GLU A 51 -0.27 16.26 -19.38
C GLU A 51 0.41 16.21 -20.76
N ASN A 52 0.64 15.01 -21.29
CA ASN A 52 1.19 14.84 -22.64
C ASN A 52 0.22 15.35 -23.71
N ARG A 53 -1.07 14.97 -23.61
CA ARG A 53 -2.09 15.46 -24.56
C ARG A 53 -2.23 16.98 -24.53
N ALA A 54 -2.29 17.57 -23.33
CA ALA A 54 -2.34 19.01 -23.16
C ALA A 54 -1.08 19.70 -23.71
N ALA A 55 0.11 19.14 -23.46
CA ALA A 55 1.36 19.69 -23.96
C ALA A 55 1.42 19.72 -25.49
N VAL A 56 0.96 18.67 -26.17
CA VAL A 56 0.91 18.62 -27.64
C VAL A 56 -0.07 19.68 -28.19
N ILE A 57 -1.30 19.74 -27.66
CA ILE A 57 -2.31 20.70 -28.11
C ILE A 57 -1.87 22.15 -27.84
N GLN A 58 -1.37 22.44 -26.64
CA GLN A 58 -0.86 23.78 -26.29
C GLN A 58 0.32 24.18 -27.16
N THR A 59 1.18 23.23 -27.54
CA THR A 59 2.29 23.51 -28.46
C THR A 59 1.78 23.87 -29.84
N MET A 60 0.76 23.19 -30.38
CA MET A 60 0.15 23.57 -31.65
C MET A 60 -0.38 25.02 -31.62
N VAL A 61 -1.13 25.38 -30.57
CA VAL A 61 -1.68 26.73 -30.40
C VAL A 61 -0.56 27.77 -30.28
N LYS A 62 0.46 27.48 -29.48
CA LYS A 62 1.60 28.38 -29.26
C LYS A 62 2.38 28.63 -30.55
N ILE A 63 2.70 27.56 -31.27
CA ILE A 63 3.49 27.61 -32.50
C ILE A 63 2.68 28.31 -33.60
N ALA A 64 1.37 28.08 -33.70
CA ALA A 64 0.48 28.84 -34.60
C ALA A 64 0.50 30.35 -34.30
N SER A 65 0.56 30.76 -33.03
CA SER A 65 0.69 32.18 -32.66
C SER A 65 2.04 32.78 -33.08
N ILE A 66 3.12 31.98 -33.06
CA ILE A 66 4.45 32.40 -33.52
C ILE A 66 4.44 32.56 -35.05
N MET A 67 3.76 31.66 -35.77
CA MET A 67 3.58 31.75 -37.23
C MET A 67 3.01 33.09 -37.66
N GLN A 68 1.99 33.59 -36.93
CA GLN A 68 1.36 34.87 -37.22
C GLN A 68 2.30 36.07 -37.00
N LYS A 69 3.26 35.94 -36.06
CA LYS A 69 4.20 37.00 -35.70
C LYS A 69 5.49 36.98 -36.51
N LYS A 70 5.91 35.80 -36.98
CA LYS A 70 7.17 35.54 -37.68
C LYS A 70 6.96 34.65 -38.91
N PRO A 71 6.35 35.17 -39.98
CA PRO A 71 6.04 34.39 -41.18
C PRO A 71 7.28 33.79 -41.88
N GLU A 72 8.45 34.39 -41.71
CA GLU A 72 9.75 33.91 -42.20
C GLU A 72 10.15 32.53 -41.64
N GLU A 73 9.61 32.14 -40.48
CA GLU A 73 9.89 30.84 -39.85
C GLU A 73 8.81 29.78 -40.12
N SER A 74 7.85 30.12 -41.00
CA SER A 74 6.68 29.29 -41.33
C SER A 74 7.03 27.83 -41.62
N LYS A 75 8.16 27.55 -42.28
CA LYS A 75 8.59 26.18 -42.57
C LYS A 75 8.79 25.31 -41.32
N TYR A 76 9.50 25.80 -40.30
CA TYR A 76 9.78 25.01 -39.08
C TYR A 76 8.55 24.91 -38.18
N VAL A 77 7.78 25.99 -38.13
CA VAL A 77 6.53 26.12 -37.39
C VAL A 77 5.46 25.16 -37.94
N LEU A 78 5.30 25.10 -39.26
CA LEU A 78 4.39 24.16 -39.92
C LEU A 78 4.78 22.71 -39.65
N ASN A 79 6.08 22.37 -39.74
CA ASN A 79 6.55 21.02 -39.42
C ASN A 79 6.18 20.60 -37.98
N ILE A 80 6.34 21.49 -36.99
CA ILE A 80 5.97 21.17 -35.60
C ILE A 80 4.45 20.97 -35.45
N ILE A 81 3.64 21.78 -36.14
CA ILE A 81 2.18 21.64 -36.14
C ILE A 81 1.78 20.30 -36.78
N GLU A 82 2.39 19.93 -37.91
CA GLU A 82 2.16 18.66 -38.59
C GLU A 82 2.54 17.47 -37.69
N MET A 83 3.72 17.48 -37.07
CA MET A 83 4.15 16.44 -36.12
C MET A 83 3.15 16.30 -34.96
N CYS A 84 2.75 17.40 -34.34
CA CYS A 84 1.74 17.38 -33.28
C CYS A 84 0.38 16.86 -33.78
N GLY A 85 -0.03 17.25 -35.00
CA GLY A 85 -1.26 16.79 -35.64
C GLY A 85 -1.26 15.29 -35.89
N GLU A 86 -0.14 14.74 -36.39
CA GLU A 86 0.03 13.29 -36.56
C GLU A 86 -0.03 12.54 -35.22
N ILE A 87 0.64 13.05 -34.18
CA ILE A 87 0.58 12.48 -32.82
C ILE A 87 -0.86 12.42 -32.31
N VAL A 88 -1.63 13.51 -32.47
CA VAL A 88 -3.04 13.58 -32.02
C VAL A 88 -3.92 12.66 -32.86
N SER A 89 -3.73 12.62 -34.18
CA SER A 89 -4.47 11.74 -35.08
C SER A 89 -4.27 10.27 -34.71
N ILE A 90 -3.03 9.85 -34.44
CA ILE A 90 -2.71 8.50 -33.96
C ILE A 90 -3.35 8.21 -32.59
N ALA A 91 -3.38 9.21 -31.70
CA ALA A 91 -4.01 9.07 -30.39
C ALA A 91 -5.54 8.91 -30.48
N ASP A 92 -6.16 9.56 -31.45
CA ASP A 92 -7.62 9.59 -31.66
C ASP A 92 -8.14 8.41 -32.50
N LYS A 93 -7.25 7.67 -33.19
CA LYS A 93 -7.63 6.41 -33.83
C LYS A 93 -8.19 5.43 -32.79
N PRO A 94 -9.30 4.73 -33.11
CA PRO A 94 -9.80 3.66 -32.26
C PRO A 94 -8.71 2.60 -32.10
N LEU A 95 -8.54 2.10 -30.89
CA LEU A 95 -7.57 1.04 -30.60
C LEU A 95 -7.89 -0.17 -31.49
N SER A 96 -6.91 -0.65 -32.25
CA SER A 96 -7.07 -1.89 -33.00
C SER A 96 -7.22 -3.07 -32.03
N ASP A 97 -8.17 -3.97 -32.30
CA ASP A 97 -8.49 -5.13 -31.45
C ASP A 97 -7.32 -6.15 -31.33
N GLY A 98 -6.20 -5.92 -32.03
CA GLY A 98 -5.03 -6.80 -32.06
C GLY A 98 -4.02 -6.64 -30.91
N GLY A 99 -4.34 -5.83 -29.90
CA GLY A 99 -3.48 -5.66 -28.72
C GLY A 99 -3.65 -6.77 -27.68
N PHE A 100 -2.70 -6.86 -26.75
CA PHE A 100 -2.81 -7.68 -25.54
C PHE A 100 -4.21 -7.51 -24.92
N PRO A 101 -4.91 -8.59 -24.56
CA PRO A 101 -6.27 -8.50 -24.05
C PRO A 101 -6.32 -7.48 -22.92
N PHE A 102 -7.30 -6.57 -22.98
CA PHE A 102 -7.57 -5.63 -21.88
C PHE A 102 -7.41 -6.35 -20.55
N PHE A 103 -6.73 -5.75 -19.57
CA PHE A 103 -6.38 -6.42 -18.31
C PHE A 103 -7.53 -7.26 -17.73
N MET A 104 -8.76 -6.75 -17.80
CA MET A 104 -10.00 -7.41 -17.35
C MET A 104 -10.42 -8.67 -18.11
N LYS A 105 -9.92 -8.89 -19.34
CA LYS A 105 -10.13 -10.09 -20.15
C LYS A 105 -9.15 -11.21 -19.80
N LEU A 106 -8.08 -10.93 -19.04
CA LEU A 106 -7.17 -11.97 -18.58
C LEU A 106 -7.84 -12.87 -17.53
N PRO A 107 -7.45 -14.17 -17.44
CA PRO A 107 -7.83 -15.02 -16.32
C PRO A 107 -7.44 -14.40 -14.97
N LEU A 108 -8.24 -14.67 -13.93
CA LEU A 108 -8.08 -14.08 -12.60
C LEU A 108 -6.67 -14.34 -12.03
N GLU A 109 -6.12 -15.51 -12.29
CA GLU A 109 -4.80 -15.94 -11.83
C GLU A 109 -3.69 -15.06 -12.41
N VAL A 110 -3.80 -14.74 -13.70
CA VAL A 110 -2.83 -13.87 -14.40
C VAL A 110 -2.98 -12.43 -13.90
N ARG A 111 -4.21 -11.94 -13.75
CA ARG A 111 -4.48 -10.60 -13.18
C ARG A 111 -3.87 -10.46 -11.79
N ARG A 112 -4.12 -11.43 -10.91
CA ARG A 112 -3.56 -11.44 -9.54
C ARG A 112 -2.05 -11.43 -9.57
N ARG A 113 -1.41 -12.22 -10.44
CA ARG A 113 0.04 -12.27 -10.55
C ARG A 113 0.64 -10.94 -11.02
N ILE A 114 -0.01 -10.26 -11.96
CA ILE A 114 0.40 -8.92 -12.40
C ILE A 114 0.26 -7.93 -11.24
N LEU A 115 -0.86 -7.95 -10.51
CA LEU A 115 -1.07 -7.08 -9.35
C LEU A 115 -0.03 -7.32 -8.26
N GLU A 116 0.27 -8.58 -7.94
CA GLU A 116 1.35 -8.93 -7.01
C GLU A 116 2.67 -8.30 -7.44
N LEU A 117 3.05 -8.39 -8.72
CA LEU A 117 4.28 -7.79 -9.25
C LEU A 117 4.26 -6.26 -9.20
N CYS A 118 3.14 -5.62 -9.52
CA CYS A 118 2.97 -4.17 -9.42
C CYS A 118 3.14 -3.70 -7.97
N LEU A 119 2.60 -4.44 -7.02
CA LEU A 119 2.72 -4.15 -5.58
C LEU A 119 4.12 -4.50 -5.02
N TYR A 120 4.88 -5.38 -5.70
CA TYR A 120 6.19 -5.88 -5.26
C TYR A 120 7.40 -5.10 -5.82
N SER A 121 7.19 -4.05 -6.62
CA SER A 121 8.28 -3.33 -7.30
C SER A 121 9.45 -2.94 -6.37
N ARG A 122 10.67 -3.25 -6.83
CA ARG A 122 11.95 -3.23 -6.08
C ARG A 122 12.28 -1.90 -5.40
N GLU A 123 11.80 -0.78 -5.92
CA GLU A 123 11.99 0.56 -5.32
C GLU A 123 11.32 0.69 -3.93
N TYR A 124 10.31 -0.13 -3.65
CA TYR A 124 9.52 -0.09 -2.41
C TYR A 124 9.83 -1.25 -1.45
N TYR A 125 10.71 -2.17 -1.86
CA TYR A 125 11.07 -3.41 -1.18
C TYR A 125 11.53 -3.22 0.28
N TYR A 126 12.20 -2.10 0.57
CA TYR A 126 12.75 -1.82 1.90
C TYR A 126 11.79 -1.09 2.86
N LYS A 127 10.66 -0.55 2.37
CA LYS A 127 9.73 0.25 3.19
C LYS A 127 8.30 -0.31 3.27
N ALA A 128 7.86 -1.14 2.32
CA ALA A 128 6.43 -1.40 2.09
C ALA A 128 5.92 -2.79 2.52
N ARG A 129 6.58 -3.50 3.44
CA ARG A 129 5.96 -4.73 4.01
C ARG A 129 4.94 -4.44 5.09
N VAL A 130 5.03 -3.26 5.71
CA VAL A 130 4.19 -2.86 6.83
C VAL A 130 3.38 -1.62 6.44
N LEU A 131 2.11 -1.79 6.14
CA LEU A 131 1.17 -0.71 5.85
C LEU A 131 0.53 -0.26 7.16
N THR A 132 0.88 0.92 7.67
CA THR A 132 0.18 1.49 8.84
C THR A 132 -1.25 1.79 8.46
N HIS A 133 -2.26 1.16 9.03
CA HIS A 133 -3.66 1.43 8.69
C HIS A 133 -4.01 2.92 8.87
N LEU A 134 -4.95 3.45 8.07
CA LEU A 134 -5.39 4.83 8.23
C LEU A 134 -6.13 4.94 9.57
N HIS A 135 -5.67 5.86 10.42
CA HIS A 135 -6.31 6.19 11.70
C HIS A 135 -7.80 6.46 11.48
N LYS A 136 -8.66 5.54 11.92
CA LYS A 136 -10.09 5.84 12.09
C LYS A 136 -10.25 6.58 13.40
N LYS A 137 -11.15 7.57 13.45
CA LYS A 137 -11.54 8.22 14.72
C LYS A 137 -12.14 7.13 15.62
N THR A 138 -11.33 6.66 16.55
CA THR A 138 -11.75 5.81 17.66
C THR A 138 -11.72 6.66 18.92
N ASP A 139 -12.64 6.39 19.85
CA ASP A 139 -12.67 7.04 21.17
C ASP A 139 -11.56 6.55 22.11
N CYS A 140 -10.49 5.96 21.57
CA CYS A 140 -9.37 5.52 22.37
C CYS A 140 -8.40 6.68 22.61
N SER A 141 -8.03 6.91 23.88
CA SER A 141 -7.03 7.90 24.29
C SER A 141 -5.58 7.49 23.97
N CYS A 142 -5.42 6.72 22.91
CA CYS A 142 -4.17 6.14 22.52
C CYS A 142 -3.22 7.20 21.90
N PRO A 143 -1.95 7.40 22.37
CA PRO A 143 -0.87 7.99 21.58
C PRO A 143 -0.95 7.62 20.09
N LYS A 144 -1.10 8.67 19.29
CA LYS A 144 -1.16 8.61 17.85
C LYS A 144 0.26 8.85 17.34
N ASP A 145 0.90 7.84 16.77
CA ASP A 145 2.11 8.08 15.99
C ASP A 145 1.69 8.74 14.66
N SER A 146 2.35 9.86 14.33
CA SER A 146 2.00 10.74 13.20
C SER A 146 2.29 10.13 11.83
N ARG A 147 2.82 8.89 11.79
CA ARG A 147 3.13 8.17 10.55
C ARG A 147 1.89 7.46 10.04
N SER A 148 0.95 8.22 9.49
CA SER A 148 -0.20 7.68 8.77
C SER A 148 0.23 7.00 7.47
N LEU A 149 -0.60 6.06 7.03
CA LEU A 149 -0.55 5.39 5.74
C LEU A 149 -0.32 6.41 4.61
N ILE A 150 0.90 6.48 4.08
CA ILE A 150 1.08 6.94 2.70
C ILE A 150 0.72 5.70 1.88
N LEU A 151 -0.56 5.51 1.57
CA LEU A 151 -0.93 4.59 0.51
C LEU A 151 -0.12 5.05 -0.70
N MET A 152 0.73 4.17 -1.22
CA MET A 152 1.64 4.56 -2.29
C MET A 152 0.80 5.15 -3.43
N PRO A 153 1.14 6.34 -3.98
CA PRO A 153 0.28 7.06 -4.93
C PRO A 153 -0.19 6.20 -6.11
N HIS A 154 0.64 5.25 -6.56
CA HIS A 154 0.31 4.31 -7.63
C HIS A 154 -0.76 3.26 -7.23
N ILE A 155 -0.77 2.78 -5.97
CA ILE A 155 -1.80 1.86 -5.46
C ILE A 155 -3.14 2.58 -5.37
N GLY A 156 -3.13 3.83 -4.90
CA GLY A 156 -4.31 4.68 -4.88
C GLY A 156 -4.88 4.89 -6.28
N ALA A 157 -4.03 5.22 -7.25
CA ALA A 157 -4.44 5.38 -8.65
C ALA A 157 -5.06 4.09 -9.21
N LEU A 158 -4.43 2.94 -9.01
CA LEU A 158 -4.97 1.63 -9.42
C LEU A 158 -6.32 1.34 -8.77
N ALA A 159 -6.44 1.57 -7.45
CA ALA A 159 -7.68 1.34 -6.71
C ALA A 159 -8.83 2.26 -7.16
N THR A 160 -8.57 3.36 -7.86
CA THR A 160 -9.61 4.31 -8.34
C THR A 160 -10.12 4.04 -9.75
N VAL A 161 -9.55 3.08 -10.48
CA VAL A 161 -9.90 2.83 -11.90
C VAL A 161 -11.34 2.34 -12.05
N SER A 162 -11.78 1.40 -11.21
CA SER A 162 -13.18 0.93 -11.17
C SER A 162 -13.48 0.21 -9.85
N LYS A 163 -14.77 0.07 -9.49
CA LYS A 163 -15.18 -0.67 -8.27
C LYS A 163 -14.73 -2.14 -8.29
N HIS A 164 -14.86 -2.80 -9.43
CA HIS A 164 -14.47 -4.22 -9.55
C HIS A 164 -12.96 -4.39 -9.41
N PHE A 165 -12.19 -3.56 -10.11
CA PHE A 165 -10.73 -3.58 -10.02
C PHE A 165 -10.22 -3.16 -8.63
N ASN A 166 -10.92 -2.24 -7.96
CA ASN A 166 -10.64 -1.86 -6.58
C ASN A 166 -10.62 -3.07 -5.63
N HIS A 167 -11.63 -3.95 -5.73
CA HIS A 167 -11.70 -5.14 -4.89
C HIS A 167 -10.53 -6.09 -5.16
N GLU A 168 -10.17 -6.34 -6.42
CA GLU A 168 -9.01 -7.19 -6.77
C GLU A 168 -7.69 -6.63 -6.24
N VAL A 169 -7.49 -5.31 -6.38
CA VAL A 169 -6.31 -4.62 -5.87
C VAL A 169 -6.24 -4.69 -4.35
N LEU A 170 -7.33 -4.39 -3.64
CA LEU A 170 -7.38 -4.42 -2.18
C LEU A 170 -7.21 -5.84 -1.63
N GLN A 171 -7.83 -6.83 -2.27
CA GLN A 171 -7.63 -8.24 -1.91
C GLN A 171 -6.17 -8.64 -2.05
N CYS A 172 -5.55 -8.31 -3.19
CA CYS A 172 -4.13 -8.59 -3.41
C CYS A 172 -3.25 -7.88 -2.37
N LEU A 173 -3.57 -6.63 -2.03
CA LEU A 173 -2.85 -5.84 -1.03
C LEU A 173 -2.93 -6.47 0.36
N TYR A 174 -4.12 -6.80 0.84
CA TYR A 174 -4.33 -7.37 2.19
C TYR A 174 -3.78 -8.78 2.35
N ASN A 175 -3.74 -9.56 1.26
CA ASN A 175 -3.15 -10.90 1.26
C ASN A 175 -1.62 -10.85 1.33
N THR A 176 -0.99 -9.82 0.77
CA THR A 176 0.47 -9.77 0.61
C THR A 176 1.17 -8.91 1.67
N SER A 177 0.50 -7.88 2.16
CA SER A 177 1.06 -6.87 3.06
C SER A 177 0.79 -7.16 4.54
N THR A 178 1.73 -6.81 5.41
CA THR A 178 1.48 -6.75 6.85
C THR A 178 0.79 -5.43 7.18
N ILE A 179 -0.35 -5.49 7.84
CA ILE A 179 -1.09 -4.29 8.23
C ILE A 179 -0.75 -3.94 9.68
N SER A 180 -0.20 -2.74 9.88
CA SER A 180 0.24 -2.24 11.18
C SER A 180 -0.80 -1.33 11.82
N PHE A 181 -1.07 -1.57 13.09
CA PHE A 181 -1.95 -0.75 13.92
C PHE A 181 -1.19 -0.17 15.12
N GLN A 182 -1.48 1.08 15.46
CA GLN A 182 -0.78 1.78 16.54
C GLN A 182 -1.26 1.32 17.92
N CYS A 183 -2.41 0.67 18.01
CA CYS A 183 -2.91 0.06 19.23
C CYS A 183 -3.92 -1.06 18.91
N ALA A 184 -4.27 -1.86 19.92
CA ALA A 184 -5.30 -2.87 19.80
C ALA A 184 -6.67 -2.25 19.44
N CYS A 185 -6.98 -1.06 19.96
CA CYS A 185 -8.27 -0.41 19.71
C CYS A 185 -8.48 0.01 18.26
N GLU A 186 -7.43 0.52 17.61
CA GLU A 186 -7.47 0.89 16.19
C GLU A 186 -7.64 -0.36 15.31
N MET A 187 -6.95 -1.44 15.66
CA MET A 187 -7.10 -2.74 15.02
C MET A 187 -8.55 -3.24 15.12
N GLY A 188 -9.10 -3.33 16.34
CA GLY A 188 -10.47 -3.82 16.55
C GLY A 188 -11.51 -2.97 15.81
N ALA A 189 -11.39 -1.64 15.84
CA ALA A 189 -12.27 -0.76 15.09
C ALA A 189 -12.19 -0.99 13.57
N SER A 190 -10.98 -1.22 13.05
CA SER A 190 -10.76 -1.49 11.62
C SER A 190 -11.37 -2.83 11.22
N LEU A 191 -11.18 -3.89 12.03
CA LEU A 191 -11.75 -5.22 11.81
C LEU A 191 -13.29 -5.23 11.86
N ARG A 192 -13.91 -4.46 12.77
CA ARG A 192 -15.37 -4.34 12.84
C ARG A 192 -15.96 -3.55 11.67
N SER A 193 -15.23 -2.56 11.18
CA SER A 193 -15.75 -1.63 10.17
C SER A 193 -15.86 -2.22 8.76
N SER A 194 -15.14 -3.30 8.44
CA SER A 194 -15.11 -3.85 7.09
C SER A 194 -14.99 -5.38 7.12
N ALA A 195 -16.08 -6.05 6.76
CA ALA A 195 -16.07 -7.51 6.55
C ALA A 195 -15.10 -7.91 5.44
N PHE A 196 -14.97 -7.09 4.40
CA PHE A 196 -14.01 -7.33 3.32
C PHE A 196 -12.57 -7.34 3.84
N PHE A 197 -12.19 -6.37 4.68
CA PHE A 197 -10.86 -6.33 5.28
C PHE A 197 -10.62 -7.56 6.17
N ARG A 198 -11.58 -7.87 7.04
CA ARG A 198 -11.53 -9.02 7.95
C ARG A 198 -11.29 -10.36 7.25
N ASN A 199 -11.91 -10.55 6.08
CA ASN A 199 -11.83 -11.80 5.33
C ASN A 199 -10.55 -11.93 4.48
N HIS A 200 -9.83 -10.84 4.24
CA HIS A 200 -8.65 -10.83 3.34
C HIS A 200 -7.34 -10.42 4.04
N VAL A 201 -7.39 -9.96 5.29
CA VAL A 201 -6.18 -9.64 6.04
C VAL A 201 -5.52 -10.92 6.56
N HIS A 202 -4.31 -11.20 6.07
CA HIS A 202 -3.56 -12.40 6.46
C HIS A 202 -2.45 -12.09 7.46
N LYS A 203 -1.93 -10.86 7.46
CA LYS A 203 -0.76 -10.48 8.27
C LYS A 203 -1.06 -9.22 9.05
N ILE A 204 -1.06 -9.31 10.37
CA ILE A 204 -1.32 -8.17 11.26
C ILE A 204 -0.13 -7.92 12.16
N LEU A 205 0.23 -6.65 12.30
CA LEU A 205 1.12 -6.13 13.32
C LEU A 205 0.33 -5.14 14.15
N PHE A 206 0.37 -5.25 15.48
CA PHE A 206 -0.27 -4.23 16.32
C PHE A 206 0.51 -4.02 17.61
N HIS A 207 0.49 -2.80 18.11
CA HIS A 207 0.98 -2.53 19.46
C HIS A 207 -0.06 -2.95 20.48
N TRP A 208 0.34 -3.84 21.39
CA TRP A 208 -0.54 -4.35 22.43
C TRP A 208 -0.65 -3.37 23.58
N TRP A 209 -1.72 -2.58 23.56
CA TRP A 209 -2.16 -1.68 24.61
C TRP A 209 -3.48 -1.01 24.19
N GLY A 210 -4.17 -0.38 25.14
CA GLY A 210 -5.42 0.34 24.94
C GLY A 210 -6.48 -0.07 25.96
N PRO A 211 -7.46 0.80 26.25
CA PRO A 211 -8.46 0.56 27.31
C PRO A 211 -9.46 -0.56 26.98
N ASN A 212 -9.57 -0.95 25.71
CA ASN A 212 -10.46 -2.02 25.23
C ASN A 212 -9.67 -3.16 24.57
N ALA A 213 -8.39 -3.34 24.94
CA ALA A 213 -7.50 -4.30 24.29
C ALA A 213 -8.05 -5.74 24.32
N ASP A 214 -8.72 -6.14 25.39
CA ASP A 214 -9.43 -7.42 25.52
C ASP A 214 -10.46 -7.63 24.40
N LYS A 215 -11.43 -6.72 24.30
CA LYS A 215 -12.51 -6.78 23.31
C LYS A 215 -11.98 -6.72 21.89
N ASP A 216 -10.99 -5.86 21.65
CA ASP A 216 -10.47 -5.62 20.32
C ASP A 216 -9.53 -6.73 19.83
N ILE A 217 -8.76 -7.37 20.71
CA ILE A 217 -7.96 -8.57 20.38
C ILE A 217 -8.89 -9.76 20.09
N LYS A 218 -10.03 -9.87 20.77
CA LYS A 218 -11.00 -10.94 20.53
C LYS A 218 -11.53 -10.96 19.08
N GLU A 219 -11.57 -9.82 18.40
CA GLU A 219 -11.98 -9.72 17.00
C GLU A 219 -11.10 -10.53 16.05
N LEU A 220 -9.82 -10.77 16.41
CA LEU A 220 -8.88 -11.55 15.60
C LEU A 220 -9.37 -12.97 15.32
N ARG A 221 -10.20 -13.55 16.19
CA ARG A 221 -10.78 -14.88 15.99
C ARG A 221 -11.70 -14.97 14.77
N ASN A 222 -12.27 -13.85 14.36
CA ASN A 222 -13.21 -13.79 13.24
C ASN A 222 -12.51 -13.39 11.92
N CYS A 223 -11.18 -13.41 11.88
CA CYS A 223 -10.38 -12.92 10.76
C CYS A 223 -9.58 -14.05 10.10
N SER A 224 -9.24 -13.87 8.82
CA SER A 224 -8.39 -14.79 8.05
C SER A 224 -6.89 -14.65 8.35
N VAL A 225 -6.54 -14.20 9.56
CA VAL A 225 -5.15 -13.89 9.93
C VAL A 225 -4.36 -15.18 10.07
N GLU A 226 -3.18 -15.21 9.46
CA GLU A 226 -2.25 -16.33 9.52
C GLU A 226 -0.96 -15.96 10.25
N ASP A 227 -0.50 -14.72 10.10
CA ASP A 227 0.71 -14.20 10.73
C ASP A 227 0.39 -13.01 11.65
N LEU A 228 0.73 -13.15 12.93
CA LEU A 228 0.50 -12.11 13.93
C LEU A 228 1.80 -11.61 14.56
N THR A 229 2.02 -10.30 14.52
CA THR A 229 3.12 -9.63 15.22
C THR A 229 2.58 -8.73 16.32
N VAL A 230 2.90 -9.06 17.56
CA VAL A 230 2.48 -8.31 18.75
C VAL A 230 3.63 -7.44 19.22
N VAL A 231 3.47 -6.13 19.14
CA VAL A 231 4.47 -5.18 19.62
C VAL A 231 4.17 -4.82 21.07
N VAL A 232 5.10 -5.15 21.97
CA VAL A 232 5.00 -4.88 23.41
C VAL A 232 5.92 -3.75 23.84
N ALA A 233 5.49 -3.03 24.87
CA ALA A 233 6.21 -1.93 25.47
C ALA A 233 5.83 -1.78 26.95
N LYS A 234 6.46 -0.84 27.66
CA LYS A 234 6.06 -0.47 29.03
C LYS A 234 4.58 -0.09 29.13
N THR A 235 3.99 0.44 28.06
CA THR A 235 2.57 0.81 28.02
C THR A 235 1.62 -0.38 27.97
N THR A 236 2.09 -1.57 27.59
CA THR A 236 1.26 -2.78 27.49
C THR A 236 0.64 -3.16 28.83
N MET A 237 1.37 -2.99 29.94
CA MET A 237 0.90 -3.36 31.28
C MET A 237 0.28 -2.19 32.05
N LYS A 238 0.02 -1.04 31.40
CA LYS A 238 -0.64 0.10 32.05
C LYS A 238 -2.10 -0.18 32.37
N GLU A 239 -2.77 -0.93 31.50
CA GLU A 239 -4.16 -1.34 31.68
C GLU A 239 -4.19 -2.78 32.19
N PRO A 240 -4.32 -3.01 33.51
CA PRO A 240 -4.41 -4.35 34.06
C PRO A 240 -5.79 -4.98 33.87
N THR A 241 -5.86 -6.30 34.02
CA THR A 241 -7.12 -7.05 34.07
C THR A 241 -8.02 -6.56 35.22
N LYS A 242 -9.34 -6.82 35.12
CA LYS A 242 -10.30 -6.49 36.20
C LYS A 242 -9.90 -7.16 37.53
N ARG A 243 -9.42 -8.40 37.46
CA ARG A 243 -8.92 -9.16 38.61
C ARG A 243 -7.76 -8.43 39.29
N GLU A 244 -6.76 -8.02 38.52
CA GLU A 244 -5.60 -7.31 39.04
C GLU A 244 -5.96 -5.93 39.60
N LYS A 245 -6.94 -5.22 39.01
CA LYS A 245 -7.48 -3.98 39.60
C LYS A 245 -8.04 -4.21 41.00
N LEU A 246 -8.89 -5.23 41.18
CA LEU A 246 -9.46 -5.59 42.47
C LEU A 246 -8.40 -6.00 43.51
N ILE A 247 -7.37 -6.75 43.09
CA ILE A 247 -6.26 -7.14 43.97
C ILE A 247 -5.49 -5.91 44.42
N ARG A 248 -5.16 -4.98 43.51
CA ARG A 248 -4.44 -3.75 43.87
C ARG A 248 -5.23 -2.83 44.79
N GLU A 249 -6.54 -2.74 44.59
CA GLU A 249 -7.45 -1.98 45.45
C GLU A 249 -7.52 -2.59 46.86
N SER A 250 -7.56 -3.92 46.96
CA SER A 250 -7.70 -4.63 48.23
C SER A 250 -6.39 -4.81 48.99
N PHE A 251 -5.25 -4.85 48.27
CA PHE A 251 -3.94 -5.17 48.82
C PHE A 251 -2.87 -4.13 48.42
N ALA A 252 -3.06 -2.87 48.83
CA ALA A 252 -2.19 -1.76 48.48
C ALA A 252 -0.68 -1.94 48.82
N ARG A 253 -0.33 -2.84 49.75
CA ARG A 253 1.07 -3.17 50.09
C ARG A 253 1.68 -4.27 49.22
N LEU A 254 0.86 -5.06 48.53
CA LEU A 254 1.27 -6.10 47.58
C LEU A 254 1.14 -5.55 46.15
N VAL A 255 1.77 -4.41 45.86
CA VAL A 255 1.84 -3.93 44.47
C VAL A 255 2.68 -4.93 43.68
N ALA A 256 2.01 -5.91 43.09
CA ALA A 256 2.63 -6.87 42.20
C ALA A 256 3.32 -6.09 41.10
N LYS A 257 4.57 -6.46 40.80
CA LYS A 257 5.26 -5.91 39.63
C LYS A 257 4.39 -6.18 38.41
N ALA A 258 4.12 -5.13 37.64
CA ALA A 258 3.33 -5.25 36.42
C ALA A 258 3.94 -6.34 35.53
N SER A 259 3.10 -7.28 35.07
CA SER A 259 3.51 -8.44 34.30
C SER A 259 2.59 -8.64 33.09
N PHE A 260 3.08 -9.33 32.06
CA PHE A 260 2.29 -9.58 30.84
C PHE A 260 1.01 -10.41 31.06
N PRO A 261 0.99 -11.45 31.92
CA PRO A 261 -0.24 -12.20 32.19
C PRO A 261 -1.37 -11.33 32.74
N GLU A 262 -1.03 -10.28 33.48
CA GLU A 262 -2.00 -9.35 34.05
C GLU A 262 -2.34 -8.16 33.15
N ALA A 263 -1.78 -8.09 31.94
CA ALA A 263 -2.12 -7.07 30.96
C ALA A 263 -3.48 -7.35 30.31
N LEU A 264 -4.28 -6.32 30.12
CA LEU A 264 -5.59 -6.42 29.46
C LEU A 264 -5.43 -6.98 28.03
N GLY A 265 -6.15 -8.04 27.70
CA GLY A 265 -6.04 -8.73 26.41
C GLY A 265 -5.13 -9.95 26.38
N PHE A 266 -4.46 -10.28 27.50
CA PHE A 266 -3.56 -11.44 27.54
C PHE A 266 -4.30 -12.76 27.33
N GLU A 267 -5.47 -12.93 27.94
CA GLU A 267 -6.28 -14.14 27.80
C GLU A 267 -6.84 -14.27 26.38
N GLU A 268 -7.32 -13.17 25.81
CA GLU A 268 -7.83 -13.12 24.44
C GLU A 268 -6.73 -13.45 23.42
N LEU A 269 -5.51 -12.97 23.66
CA LEU A 269 -4.35 -13.29 22.83
C LEU A 269 -3.93 -14.75 23.00
N SER A 270 -3.87 -15.25 24.24
CA SER A 270 -3.48 -16.63 24.58
C SER A 270 -4.49 -17.68 24.13
N SER A 271 -5.72 -17.26 23.85
CA SER A 271 -6.83 -18.11 23.40
C SER A 271 -6.99 -18.14 21.87
N LEU A 272 -6.19 -17.37 21.12
CA LEU A 272 -6.10 -17.52 19.66
C LEU A 272 -5.57 -18.91 19.30
N ARG A 273 -6.03 -19.46 18.17
CA ARG A 273 -5.62 -20.77 17.63
C ARG A 273 -5.54 -20.69 16.11
N GLY A 274 -4.76 -21.58 15.50
CA GLY A 274 -4.73 -21.77 14.05
C GLY A 274 -3.92 -20.75 13.26
N LEU A 275 -3.11 -19.91 13.93
CA LEU A 275 -2.16 -19.03 13.22
C LEU A 275 -0.94 -19.85 12.77
N LYS A 276 -0.45 -19.56 11.57
CA LYS A 276 0.78 -20.15 11.03
C LYS A 276 2.00 -19.61 11.76
N SER A 277 2.00 -18.33 12.11
CA SER A 277 3.10 -17.72 12.84
C SER A 277 2.64 -16.66 13.84
N VAL A 278 3.39 -16.57 14.94
CA VAL A 278 3.24 -15.49 15.91
C VAL A 278 4.61 -14.97 16.33
N HIS A 279 4.74 -13.65 16.34
CA HIS A 279 5.96 -12.93 16.70
C HIS A 279 5.66 -11.88 17.76
N VAL A 280 6.58 -11.70 18.69
CA VAL A 280 6.54 -10.65 19.71
C VAL A 280 7.73 -9.73 19.48
N MET A 281 7.50 -8.43 19.40
CA MET A 281 8.53 -7.43 19.20
C MET A 281 8.51 -6.38 20.30
N LEU A 282 9.67 -5.83 20.66
CA LEU A 282 9.74 -4.66 21.52
C LEU A 282 9.61 -3.40 20.66
N ALA A 283 8.73 -2.47 21.05
CA ALA A 283 8.51 -1.21 20.33
C ALA A 283 9.79 -0.36 20.18
N ASN A 284 10.73 -0.47 21.12
CA ASN A 284 12.03 0.19 21.04
C ASN A 284 13.11 -0.64 21.73
N ARG A 285 13.95 -1.32 20.95
CA ARG A 285 15.08 -2.13 21.47
C ARG A 285 16.12 -1.33 22.26
N ARG A 286 16.15 0.01 22.13
CA ARG A 286 17.07 0.89 22.87
C ARG A 286 16.48 1.38 24.20
N ARG A 287 15.19 1.15 24.47
CA ARG A 287 14.50 1.48 25.72
C ARG A 287 13.98 0.21 26.40
N VAL A 288 14.86 -0.78 26.53
CA VAL A 288 14.64 -1.91 27.44
C VAL A 288 14.61 -1.33 28.85
N THR A 289 13.57 -1.66 29.61
CA THR A 289 13.40 -1.20 31.00
C THR A 289 13.18 -2.43 31.88
N GLU A 290 13.37 -2.30 33.19
CA GLU A 290 13.10 -3.38 34.15
C GLU A 290 11.68 -3.97 34.05
N LEU A 291 10.73 -3.19 33.53
CA LEU A 291 9.33 -3.60 33.35
C LEU A 291 9.08 -4.34 32.03
N CYS A 292 10.00 -4.30 31.07
CA CYS A 292 9.83 -4.93 29.76
C CYS A 292 11.20 -5.31 29.22
N SER A 293 11.67 -6.49 29.64
CA SER A 293 12.99 -7.02 29.29
C SER A 293 12.96 -7.87 28.01
N MET A 294 14.14 -8.18 27.48
CA MET A 294 14.27 -9.17 26.40
C MET A 294 13.85 -10.57 26.88
N GLU A 295 14.05 -10.89 28.16
CA GLU A 295 13.63 -12.17 28.74
C GLU A 295 12.11 -12.29 28.79
N ASP A 296 11.40 -11.22 29.18
CA ASP A 296 9.94 -11.19 29.18
C ASP A 296 9.39 -11.31 27.75
N GLN A 297 10.01 -10.63 26.79
CA GLN A 297 9.66 -10.76 25.37
C GLN A 297 9.87 -12.20 24.87
N ALA A 298 11.00 -12.83 25.20
CA ALA A 298 11.30 -14.20 24.81
C ALA A 298 10.37 -15.22 25.50
N GLY A 299 10.00 -14.96 26.77
CA GLY A 299 9.01 -15.73 27.52
C GLY A 299 7.64 -15.67 26.87
N LEU A 300 7.15 -14.46 26.59
CA LEU A 300 5.87 -14.24 25.91
C LEU A 300 5.86 -14.85 24.49
N GLN A 301 6.96 -14.69 23.74
CA GLN A 301 7.13 -15.28 22.42
C GLN A 301 7.01 -16.81 22.46
N ARG A 302 7.63 -17.47 23.45
CA ARG A 302 7.54 -18.93 23.65
C ARG A 302 6.12 -19.34 24.03
N TRP A 303 5.50 -18.63 24.97
CA TRP A 303 4.14 -18.89 25.42
C TRP A 303 3.13 -18.83 24.26
N LEU A 304 3.14 -17.73 23.51
CA LEU A 304 2.22 -17.53 22.38
C LEU A 304 2.47 -18.54 21.26
N LYS A 305 3.73 -18.84 20.92
CA LYS A 305 4.03 -19.89 19.92
C LYS A 305 3.46 -21.24 20.33
N LYS A 306 3.67 -21.65 21.59
CA LYS A 306 3.18 -22.93 22.09
C LYS A 306 1.66 -23.03 22.03
N ARG A 307 0.93 -21.97 22.42
CA ARG A 307 -0.53 -22.00 22.48
C ARG A 307 -1.24 -21.75 21.17
N ILE A 308 -0.69 -20.88 20.32
CA ILE A 308 -1.38 -20.41 19.12
C ILE A 308 -1.05 -21.28 17.90
N VAL A 309 0.22 -21.67 17.73
CA VAL A 309 0.69 -22.45 16.57
C VAL A 309 0.59 -23.96 16.83
N GLY A 310 0.83 -24.39 18.07
CA GLY A 310 1.03 -25.80 18.45
C GLY A 310 -0.21 -26.67 18.66
N ASN A 311 -1.43 -26.16 18.45
CA ASN A 311 -2.68 -26.91 18.72
C ASN A 311 -3.50 -27.23 17.46
N SER A 312 -2.88 -27.18 16.28
CA SER A 312 -3.49 -27.53 14.99
C SER A 312 -3.53 -29.05 14.75
N GLU A 313 -2.82 -29.84 15.56
CA GLU A 313 -2.73 -31.30 15.50
C GLU A 313 -3.03 -31.85 16.89
N GLY A 314 -4.12 -32.60 17.06
CA GLY A 314 -4.46 -33.22 18.35
C GLY A 314 -5.95 -33.30 18.64
N GLY A 315 -6.74 -33.77 17.68
CA GLY A 315 -8.10 -34.26 17.89
C GLY A 315 -8.16 -35.73 17.50
N ASN A 316 -7.56 -36.60 18.30
CA ASN A 316 -7.90 -38.02 18.48
C ASN A 316 -6.82 -38.73 19.31
N SER A 317 -7.26 -39.69 20.14
CA SER A 317 -6.54 -40.48 21.16
C SER A 317 -6.04 -39.65 22.35
N GLU A 318 -6.36 -39.97 23.61
CA GLU A 318 -6.41 -41.29 24.23
C GLU A 318 -7.61 -41.44 25.18
N GLY A 319 -8.33 -42.56 25.02
CA GLY A 319 -8.93 -43.27 26.14
C GLY A 319 -7.96 -44.37 26.61
N ASP A 320 -8.22 -44.82 27.84
CA ASP A 320 -7.61 -45.95 28.58
C ASP A 320 -6.16 -45.66 29.07
N ASP A 321 -5.82 -45.70 30.37
CA ASP A 321 -6.34 -46.45 31.53
C ASP A 321 -6.66 -45.57 32.76
#